data_AF-A0A520Y258-F1
#
_entry.id   AF-A0A520Y258-F1
#
_cell.length_a   1.000
_cell.length_b   1.000
_cell.length_c   1.000
_cell.angle_alpha   90.00
_cell.angle_beta   90.00
_cell.angle_gamma   90.00
#
_symmetry.space_group_name_H-M   'P 1'
#
loop_
_entity.id
_entity.type
_entity.pdbx_description
1 polymer ?
#
loop_
_entity_poly.entity_id
_entity_poly.type
_entity_poly.pdbx_seq_one_letter_code
_entity_poly.pdbx_strand_id
1 'polypeptide(L)'
;PRLAVVVHLHVEGQVATELVQLATTVATLAGQLGGDLRPSAESDELEAALGELRRLWESAKEETVGERDAAGARQAEAASELAEVVGELGLEGEETIGDARQRAASELGKLAERVEVLTARIAKFEDLEAGSAEAVARLDIYTTLADDLLPSRFLKFILDEERRALAALGSEHFERMTQGRYRFTSDGEFDVADLSAAEAERRAESLSGGETFLASLSLALALAEMVTRTGGRLDAFFLDEGFGSLDPEHLDLAMEGIEALVGGNRLVAVVSHVPQLRERVEDLIELDNDPVTGDTVVVRA
;
A
#
# COMPACT_ATOMS: atom_id res chain seq x y z
N PRO A 1 11.84 13.00 -7.27
CA PRO A 1 10.72 13.96 -7.07
C PRO A 1 9.82 14.16 -8.31
N ARG A 2 10.35 14.55 -9.48
CA ARG A 2 9.52 14.83 -10.68
C ARG A 2 8.78 13.60 -11.21
N LEU A 3 9.39 12.41 -11.21
CA LEU A 3 8.74 11.18 -11.68
C LEU A 3 7.62 10.74 -10.72
N ALA A 4 7.85 10.79 -9.41
CA ALA A 4 6.85 10.45 -8.40
C ALA A 4 5.66 11.41 -8.41
N VAL A 5 5.88 12.71 -8.58
CA VAL A 5 4.80 13.70 -8.75
C VAL A 5 4.03 13.47 -10.04
N VAL A 6 4.69 13.10 -11.14
CA VAL A 6 4.01 12.81 -12.41
C VAL A 6 3.20 11.51 -12.33
N VAL A 7 3.72 10.47 -11.68
CA VAL A 7 2.99 9.22 -11.44
C VAL A 7 1.82 9.47 -10.49
N HIS A 8 2.02 10.23 -9.43
CA HIS A 8 0.96 10.56 -8.48
C HIS A 8 -0.15 11.39 -9.12
N LEU A 9 0.17 12.40 -9.94
CA LEU A 9 -0.81 13.17 -10.70
C LEU A 9 -1.53 12.33 -11.77
N HIS A 10 -0.83 11.36 -12.37
CA HIS A 10 -1.43 10.46 -13.36
C HIS A 10 -2.38 9.45 -12.69
N VAL A 11 -1.97 8.88 -11.56
CA VAL A 11 -2.79 7.97 -10.76
C VAL A 11 -3.98 8.71 -10.15
N GLU A 12 -3.78 9.91 -9.57
CA GLU A 12 -4.88 10.77 -9.13
C GLU A 12 -5.84 11.09 -10.28
N GLY A 13 -5.32 11.38 -11.48
CA GLY A 13 -6.14 11.63 -12.66
C GLY A 13 -6.94 10.41 -13.12
N GLN A 14 -6.35 9.21 -13.09
CA GLN A 14 -7.05 7.97 -13.44
C GLN A 14 -8.07 7.57 -12.37
N VAL A 15 -7.68 7.60 -11.10
CA VAL A 15 -8.56 7.31 -9.96
C VAL A 15 -9.74 8.29 -9.94
N ALA A 16 -9.50 9.60 -10.13
CA ALA A 16 -10.59 10.57 -10.22
C ALA A 16 -11.53 10.30 -11.40
N THR A 17 -10.99 9.89 -12.56
CA THR A 17 -11.80 9.53 -13.73
C THR A 17 -12.65 8.29 -13.46
N GLU A 18 -12.10 7.28 -12.80
CA GLU A 18 -12.81 6.04 -12.46
C GLU A 18 -13.86 6.26 -11.36
N LEU A 19 -13.57 7.10 -10.35
CA LEU A 19 -14.54 7.51 -9.33
C LEU A 19 -15.73 8.26 -9.95
N VAL A 20 -15.49 9.13 -10.93
CA VAL A 20 -16.57 9.82 -11.68
C VAL A 20 -17.40 8.82 -12.50
N GLN A 21 -16.75 7.87 -13.18
CA GLN A 21 -17.45 6.81 -13.93
C GLN A 21 -18.30 5.93 -13.00
N LEU A 22 -17.76 5.59 -11.83
CA LEU A 22 -18.45 4.79 -10.83
C LEU A 22 -19.64 5.55 -10.25
N ALA A 23 -19.49 6.83 -9.89
CA ALA A 23 -20.59 7.68 -9.45
C ALA A 23 -21.72 7.76 -10.49
N THR A 24 -21.37 7.90 -11.77
CA THR A 24 -22.32 7.90 -12.89
C THR A 24 -23.05 6.55 -13.01
N THR A 25 -22.32 5.45 -12.82
CA THR A 25 -22.87 4.08 -12.87
C THR A 25 -23.84 3.84 -11.71
N VAL A 26 -23.45 4.21 -10.49
CA VAL A 26 -24.30 4.12 -9.29
C VAL A 26 -25.58 4.94 -9.48
N ALA A 27 -25.48 6.18 -9.98
CA ALA A 27 -26.65 7.01 -10.25
C ALA A 27 -27.59 6.39 -11.31
N THR A 28 -27.02 5.81 -12.36
CA THR A 28 -27.79 5.15 -13.43
C THR A 28 -28.54 3.92 -12.89
N LEU A 29 -27.87 3.09 -12.08
CA LEU A 29 -28.46 1.90 -11.47
C LEU A 29 -29.54 2.26 -10.45
N ALA A 30 -29.32 3.28 -9.64
CA ALA A 30 -30.32 3.79 -8.70
C ALA A 30 -31.60 4.23 -9.43
N GLY A 31 -31.46 4.97 -10.53
CA GLY A 31 -32.59 5.39 -11.36
C GLY A 31 -33.40 4.22 -11.93
N GLN A 32 -32.75 3.12 -12.28
CA GLN A 32 -33.44 1.90 -12.75
C GLN A 32 -34.22 1.18 -11.64
N LEU A 33 -33.79 1.34 -10.39
CA LEU A 33 -34.43 0.79 -9.19
C LEU A 33 -35.48 1.74 -8.58
N GLY A 34 -35.72 2.90 -9.20
CA GLY A 34 -36.66 3.91 -8.69
C GLY A 34 -36.09 4.78 -7.56
N GLY A 35 -34.79 4.73 -7.31
CA GLY A 35 -34.07 5.64 -6.42
C GLY A 35 -33.49 6.86 -7.15
N ASP A 36 -33.23 7.93 -6.42
CA ASP A 36 -32.53 9.13 -6.93
C ASP A 36 -31.21 9.32 -6.16
N LEU A 37 -30.26 8.41 -6.41
CA LEU A 37 -28.90 8.54 -5.89
C LEU A 37 -28.04 9.30 -6.89
N ARG A 38 -27.33 10.31 -6.42
CA ARG A 38 -26.36 11.09 -7.21
C ARG A 38 -25.10 11.33 -6.38
N PRO A 39 -24.30 10.28 -6.11
CA PRO A 39 -23.06 10.46 -5.37
C PRO A 39 -22.11 11.37 -6.15
N SER A 40 -21.33 12.18 -5.44
CA SER A 40 -20.15 12.80 -6.03
C SER A 40 -19.03 11.75 -6.22
N ALA A 41 -17.90 12.17 -6.78
CA ALA A 41 -16.72 11.31 -6.93
C ALA A 41 -15.87 11.22 -5.64
N GLU A 42 -16.45 11.56 -4.48
CA GLU A 42 -15.81 11.42 -3.17
C GLU A 42 -16.03 10.00 -2.62
N SER A 43 -14.98 9.40 -2.06
CA SER A 43 -14.97 7.99 -1.60
C SER A 43 -16.09 7.69 -0.60
N ASP A 44 -16.24 8.54 0.43
CA ASP A 44 -17.24 8.34 1.49
C ASP A 44 -18.68 8.43 0.98
N GLU A 45 -18.95 9.37 0.05
CA GLU A 45 -20.26 9.50 -0.58
C GLU A 45 -20.57 8.32 -1.51
N LEU A 46 -19.56 7.81 -2.21
CA LEU A 46 -19.67 6.64 -3.06
C LEU A 46 -19.94 5.36 -2.27
N GLU A 47 -19.24 5.14 -1.16
CA GLU A 47 -19.49 4.02 -0.25
C GLU A 47 -20.92 4.06 0.30
N ALA A 48 -21.35 5.23 0.77
CA ALA A 48 -22.72 5.43 1.26
C ALA A 48 -23.75 5.17 0.16
N ALA A 49 -23.52 5.67 -1.06
CA ALA A 49 -24.43 5.46 -2.19
C ALA A 49 -24.45 4.01 -2.67
N LEU A 50 -23.32 3.29 -2.64
CA LEU A 50 -23.26 1.86 -2.94
C LEU A 50 -24.00 1.02 -1.90
N GLY A 51 -23.89 1.37 -0.62
CA GLY A 51 -24.65 0.75 0.46
C GLY A 51 -26.16 0.94 0.29
N GLU A 52 -26.59 2.17 -0.04
CA GLU A 52 -28.00 2.47 -0.28
C GLU A 52 -28.53 1.83 -1.56
N LEU A 53 -27.73 1.80 -2.64
CA LEU A 53 -28.05 1.09 -3.87
C LEU A 53 -28.29 -0.40 -3.62
N ARG A 54 -27.42 -1.04 -2.81
CA ARG A 54 -27.58 -2.45 -2.41
C ARG A 54 -28.89 -2.67 -1.67
N ARG A 55 -29.22 -1.80 -0.71
CA ARG A 55 -30.47 -1.88 0.06
C ARG A 55 -31.72 -1.72 -0.82
N LEU A 56 -31.72 -0.74 -1.72
CA LEU A 56 -32.81 -0.53 -2.69
C LEU A 56 -32.97 -1.74 -3.60
N TRP A 57 -31.86 -2.32 -4.04
CA TRP A 57 -31.85 -3.50 -4.89
C TRP A 57 -32.37 -4.76 -4.15
N GLU A 58 -31.92 -5.03 -2.92
CA GLU A 58 -32.38 -6.17 -2.10
C GLU A 58 -33.90 -6.11 -1.90
N SER A 59 -34.41 -4.93 -1.56
CA SER A 59 -35.84 -4.69 -1.40
C SER A 59 -36.63 -4.94 -2.70
N ALA A 60 -36.14 -4.46 -3.84
CA ALA A 60 -36.80 -4.65 -5.13
C ALA A 60 -36.77 -6.13 -5.60
N LYS A 61 -35.69 -6.85 -5.28
CA LYS A 61 -35.55 -8.29 -5.55
C LYS A 61 -36.55 -9.11 -4.74
N GLU A 62 -36.62 -8.88 -3.43
CA GLU A 62 -37.57 -9.58 -2.55
C GLU A 62 -39.02 -9.35 -2.98
N GLU A 63 -39.38 -8.11 -3.32
CA GLU A 63 -40.72 -7.78 -3.83
C GLU A 63 -41.03 -8.53 -5.13
N THR A 64 -40.12 -8.48 -6.12
CA THR A 64 -40.33 -9.12 -7.43
C THR A 64 -40.40 -10.65 -7.33
N VAL A 65 -39.57 -11.27 -6.47
CA VAL A 65 -39.61 -12.72 -6.21
C VAL A 65 -40.92 -13.09 -5.50
N GLY A 66 -41.35 -12.31 -4.52
CA GLY A 66 -42.62 -12.51 -3.83
C GLY A 66 -43.83 -12.44 -4.77
N GLU A 67 -43.84 -11.47 -5.71
CA GLU A 67 -44.89 -11.37 -6.74
C GLU A 67 -44.89 -12.58 -7.68
N ARG A 68 -43.71 -13.07 -8.08
CA ARG A 68 -43.57 -14.25 -8.94
C ARG A 68 -44.12 -15.49 -8.25
N ASP A 69 -43.75 -15.71 -7.00
CA ASP A 69 -44.18 -16.87 -6.22
C ASP A 69 -45.69 -16.87 -6.00
N ALA A 70 -46.26 -15.71 -5.67
CA ALA A 70 -47.71 -15.55 -5.55
C ALA A 70 -48.43 -15.80 -6.89
N ALA A 71 -47.89 -15.33 -8.01
CA ALA A 71 -48.47 -15.58 -9.33
C ALA A 71 -48.39 -17.07 -9.72
N GLY A 72 -47.26 -17.73 -9.44
CA GLY A 72 -47.08 -19.16 -9.68
C GLY A 72 -48.00 -20.03 -8.82
N ALA A 73 -48.20 -19.67 -7.54
CA ALA A 73 -49.14 -20.36 -6.66
C ALA A 73 -50.59 -20.27 -7.18
N ARG A 74 -51.04 -19.08 -7.61
CA ARG A 74 -52.37 -18.90 -8.22
C ARG A 74 -52.52 -19.69 -9.51
N GLN A 75 -51.47 -19.75 -10.33
CA GLN A 75 -51.48 -20.56 -11.56
C GLN A 75 -51.65 -22.05 -11.23
N ALA A 76 -50.94 -22.57 -10.22
CA ALA A 76 -51.06 -23.96 -9.80
C ALA A 76 -52.45 -24.28 -9.22
N GLU A 77 -53.02 -23.38 -8.41
CA GLU A 77 -54.37 -23.48 -7.86
C GLU A 77 -55.43 -23.53 -8.97
N ALA A 78 -55.40 -22.57 -9.90
CA ALA A 78 -56.32 -22.54 -11.03
C ALA A 78 -56.19 -23.78 -11.95
N ALA A 79 -54.98 -24.32 -12.12
CA ALA A 79 -54.76 -25.56 -12.86
C ALA A 79 -55.34 -26.79 -12.14
N SER A 80 -55.25 -26.82 -10.81
CA SER A 80 -55.82 -27.89 -9.97
C SER A 80 -57.35 -27.86 -9.98
N GLU A 81 -57.96 -26.68 -9.79
CA GLU A 81 -59.42 -26.50 -9.85
C GLU A 81 -59.98 -26.96 -11.20
N LEU A 82 -59.29 -26.63 -12.30
CA LEU A 82 -59.67 -27.08 -13.63
C LEU A 82 -59.60 -28.61 -13.75
N ALA A 83 -58.56 -29.25 -13.22
CA ALA A 83 -58.40 -30.71 -13.26
C ALA A 83 -59.47 -31.43 -12.43
N GLU A 84 -59.84 -30.89 -11.27
CA GLU A 84 -60.86 -31.43 -10.36
C GLU A 84 -62.25 -31.34 -10.97
N VAL A 85 -62.64 -30.16 -11.48
CA VAL A 85 -63.94 -29.97 -12.15
C VAL A 85 -64.09 -30.89 -13.38
N VAL A 86 -63.02 -31.07 -14.14
CA VAL A 86 -63.02 -32.00 -15.29
C VAL A 86 -63.12 -33.47 -14.83
N GLY A 87 -62.49 -33.83 -13.72
CA GLY A 87 -62.49 -35.18 -13.16
C GLY A 87 -63.80 -35.61 -12.49
N GLU A 88 -64.41 -34.72 -11.68
CA GLU A 88 -65.65 -35.02 -10.94
C GLU A 88 -66.88 -35.18 -11.84
N LEU A 89 -66.91 -34.44 -12.94
CA LEU A 89 -68.11 -34.37 -13.78
C LEU A 89 -68.17 -35.53 -14.78
N GLY A 90 -67.04 -36.05 -15.28
CA GLY A 90 -67.06 -37.15 -16.27
C GLY A 90 -67.92 -36.84 -17.51
N LEU A 91 -68.07 -35.56 -17.89
CA LEU A 91 -69.07 -35.07 -18.84
C LEU A 91 -68.50 -34.85 -20.25
N GLU A 92 -69.21 -35.42 -21.24
CA GLU A 92 -69.13 -35.14 -22.69
C GLU A 92 -70.09 -33.99 -23.12
N GLY A 93 -70.43 -33.05 -22.22
CA GLY A 93 -71.36 -31.94 -22.52
C GLY A 93 -70.64 -30.68 -23.04
N GLU A 94 -70.71 -30.43 -24.35
CA GLU A 94 -69.78 -29.54 -25.09
C GLU A 94 -69.89 -28.01 -24.84
N GLU A 95 -71.05 -27.44 -24.50
CA GLU A 95 -71.22 -25.97 -24.67
C GLU A 95 -70.93 -25.13 -23.41
N THR A 96 -71.50 -25.47 -22.25
CA THR A 96 -71.29 -24.70 -20.99
C THR A 96 -69.96 -25.03 -20.28
N ILE A 97 -69.42 -26.23 -20.48
CA ILE A 97 -68.11 -26.65 -19.96
C ILE A 97 -66.99 -26.06 -20.82
N GLY A 98 -67.22 -25.92 -22.14
CA GLY A 98 -66.32 -25.23 -23.06
C GLY A 98 -66.02 -23.80 -22.62
N ASP A 99 -67.06 -23.03 -22.27
CA ASP A 99 -66.93 -21.63 -21.81
C ASP A 99 -66.19 -21.49 -20.48
N ALA A 100 -66.39 -22.42 -19.54
CA ALA A 100 -65.65 -22.44 -18.28
C ALA A 100 -64.16 -22.78 -18.50
N ARG A 101 -63.89 -23.77 -19.35
CA ARG A 101 -62.53 -24.19 -19.74
C ARG A 101 -61.80 -23.09 -20.51
N GLN A 102 -62.47 -22.40 -21.43
CA GLN A 102 -61.92 -21.27 -22.19
C GLN A 102 -61.51 -20.12 -21.26
N ARG A 103 -62.37 -19.78 -20.28
CA ARG A 103 -62.08 -18.73 -19.28
C ARG A 103 -60.90 -19.11 -18.39
N ALA A 104 -60.88 -20.33 -17.85
CA ALA A 104 -59.76 -20.81 -17.04
C ALA A 104 -58.45 -20.86 -17.84
N ALA A 105 -58.48 -21.34 -19.09
CA ALA A 105 -57.32 -21.34 -19.98
C ALA A 105 -56.82 -19.92 -20.29
N SER A 106 -57.72 -18.94 -20.46
CA SER A 106 -57.35 -17.55 -20.66
C SER A 106 -56.69 -16.94 -19.42
N GLU A 107 -57.19 -17.21 -18.23
CA GLU A 107 -56.60 -16.72 -16.98
C GLU A 107 -55.24 -17.38 -16.69
N LEU A 108 -55.11 -18.69 -16.95
CA LEU A 108 -53.83 -19.40 -16.91
C LEU A 108 -52.83 -18.81 -17.91
N GLY A 109 -53.28 -18.45 -19.11
CA GLY A 109 -52.43 -17.78 -20.12
C GLY A 109 -51.92 -16.42 -19.64
N LYS A 110 -52.79 -15.58 -19.07
CA LYS A 110 -52.40 -14.27 -18.51
C LYS A 110 -51.43 -14.41 -17.33
N LEU A 111 -51.67 -15.40 -16.45
CA LEU A 111 -50.80 -15.67 -15.32
C LEU A 111 -49.43 -16.19 -15.79
N ALA A 112 -49.40 -17.09 -16.78
CA ALA A 112 -48.17 -17.60 -17.36
C ALA A 112 -47.32 -16.49 -18.01
N GLU A 113 -47.96 -15.60 -18.78
CA GLU A 113 -47.28 -14.42 -19.35
C GLU A 113 -46.71 -13.51 -18.25
N ARG A 114 -47.47 -13.29 -17.16
CA ARG A 114 -47.00 -12.51 -16.02
C ARG A 114 -45.79 -13.16 -15.32
N VAL A 115 -45.81 -14.48 -15.13
CA VAL A 115 -44.68 -15.24 -14.56
C VAL A 115 -43.45 -15.14 -15.46
N GLU A 116 -43.62 -15.22 -16.79
CA GLU A 116 -42.53 -15.08 -17.75
C GLU A 116 -41.89 -13.68 -17.68
N VAL A 117 -42.71 -12.63 -17.66
CA VAL A 117 -42.24 -11.23 -17.51
C VAL A 117 -41.49 -11.04 -16.20
N LEU A 118 -42.02 -11.55 -15.08
CA LEU A 118 -41.35 -11.45 -13.77
C LEU A 118 -40.04 -12.23 -13.75
N THR A 119 -39.98 -13.40 -14.38
CA THR A 119 -38.76 -14.21 -14.47
C THR A 119 -37.67 -13.48 -15.25
N ALA A 120 -38.01 -12.89 -16.40
CA ALA A 120 -37.07 -12.09 -17.18
C ALA A 120 -36.57 -10.86 -16.40
N ARG A 121 -37.43 -10.24 -15.60
CA ARG A 121 -37.07 -9.11 -14.73
C ARG A 121 -36.12 -9.53 -13.60
N ILE A 122 -36.36 -10.68 -12.97
CA ILE A 122 -35.46 -11.25 -11.95
C ILE A 122 -34.07 -11.50 -12.54
N ALA A 123 -33.99 -12.17 -13.70
CA ALA A 123 -32.71 -12.43 -14.36
C ALA A 123 -31.92 -11.14 -14.63
N LYS A 124 -32.59 -10.09 -15.11
CA LYS A 124 -31.96 -8.78 -15.31
C LYS A 124 -31.45 -8.17 -13.99
N PHE A 125 -32.16 -8.37 -12.88
CA PHE A 125 -31.71 -7.89 -11.57
C PHE A 125 -30.51 -8.67 -11.02
N GLU A 126 -30.41 -9.97 -11.31
CA GLU A 126 -29.23 -10.79 -10.98
C GLU A 126 -27.98 -10.33 -11.75
N ASP A 127 -28.12 -9.97 -13.03
CA ASP A 127 -27.01 -9.39 -13.82
C ASP A 127 -26.52 -8.06 -13.21
N LEU A 128 -27.45 -7.22 -12.74
CA LEU A 128 -27.12 -5.96 -12.07
C LEU A 128 -26.44 -6.17 -10.71
N GLU A 129 -26.80 -7.22 -9.97
CA GLU A 129 -26.15 -7.63 -8.72
C GLU A 129 -24.67 -7.95 -8.95
N ALA A 130 -24.40 -8.78 -9.96
CA ALA A 130 -23.05 -9.14 -10.35
C ALA A 130 -22.23 -7.91 -10.76
N GLY A 131 -22.83 -7.02 -11.56
CA GLY A 131 -22.17 -5.76 -11.98
C GLY A 131 -21.87 -4.81 -10.82
N SER A 132 -22.79 -4.68 -9.85
CA SER A 132 -22.59 -3.85 -8.65
C SER A 132 -21.48 -4.43 -7.76
N ALA A 133 -21.46 -5.74 -7.55
CA ALA A 133 -20.42 -6.39 -6.75
C ALA A 133 -19.02 -6.21 -7.36
N GLU A 134 -18.89 -6.33 -8.69
CA GLU A 134 -17.63 -6.05 -9.39
C GLU A 134 -17.20 -4.59 -9.24
N ALA A 135 -18.14 -3.66 -9.34
CA ALA A 135 -17.88 -2.23 -9.20
C ALA A 135 -17.40 -1.87 -7.78
N VAL A 136 -18.01 -2.44 -6.74
CA VAL A 136 -17.58 -2.29 -5.33
C VAL A 136 -16.17 -2.85 -5.12
N ALA A 137 -15.89 -4.06 -5.61
CA ALA A 137 -14.57 -4.69 -5.44
C ALA A 137 -13.45 -3.86 -6.09
N ARG A 138 -13.74 -3.23 -7.23
CA ARG A 138 -12.79 -2.36 -7.92
C ARG A 138 -12.58 -1.03 -7.19
N LEU A 139 -13.63 -0.46 -6.60
CA LEU A 139 -13.49 0.75 -5.76
C LEU A 139 -12.54 0.50 -4.59
N ASP A 140 -12.68 -0.62 -3.89
CA ASP A 140 -11.84 -1.00 -2.74
C ASP A 140 -10.34 -1.07 -3.09
N ILE A 141 -10.02 -1.55 -4.29
CA ILE A 141 -8.64 -1.56 -4.79
C ILE A 141 -8.13 -0.13 -5.00
N TYR A 142 -8.94 0.74 -5.60
CA TYR A 142 -8.54 2.11 -5.90
C TYR A 142 -8.42 2.99 -4.66
N THR A 143 -9.29 2.81 -3.67
CA THR A 143 -9.20 3.53 -2.40
C THR A 143 -7.93 3.12 -1.65
N THR A 144 -7.64 1.83 -1.58
CA THR A 144 -6.39 1.31 -0.98
C THR A 144 -5.15 1.89 -1.68
N LEU A 145 -5.13 1.85 -3.01
CA LEU A 145 -4.01 2.36 -3.78
C LEU A 145 -3.83 3.88 -3.60
N ALA A 146 -4.92 4.64 -3.56
CA ALA A 146 -4.87 6.08 -3.33
C ALA A 146 -4.30 6.40 -1.94
N ASP A 147 -4.72 5.66 -0.91
CA ASP A 147 -4.22 5.81 0.46
C ASP A 147 -2.74 5.48 0.59
N ASP A 148 -2.29 4.39 -0.03
CA ASP A 148 -0.89 3.96 0.00
C ASP A 148 0.03 4.92 -0.77
N LEU A 149 -0.46 5.50 -1.86
CA LEU A 149 0.30 6.44 -2.70
C LEU A 149 0.28 7.87 -2.17
N LEU A 150 -0.43 8.16 -1.08
CA LEU A 150 -0.40 9.47 -0.44
C LEU A 150 1.06 9.94 -0.23
N PRO A 151 1.38 11.23 -0.47
CA PRO A 151 2.77 11.69 -0.47
C PRO A 151 3.51 11.38 0.84
N SER A 152 2.79 11.42 1.97
CA SER A 152 3.34 11.11 3.29
C SER A 152 3.63 9.63 3.48
N ARG A 153 2.75 8.73 3.04
CA ARG A 153 2.90 7.28 3.21
C ARG A 153 3.90 6.71 2.23
N PHE A 154 3.81 7.09 0.96
CA PHE A 154 4.75 6.64 -0.06
C PHE A 154 6.17 7.14 0.22
N LEU A 155 6.35 8.42 0.56
CA LEU A 155 7.67 8.93 0.92
C LEU A 155 8.23 8.21 2.15
N LYS A 156 7.39 7.99 3.18
CA LYS A 156 7.79 7.21 4.35
C LYS A 156 8.22 5.79 3.98
N PHE A 157 7.45 5.11 3.12
CA PHE A 157 7.79 3.77 2.65
C PHE A 157 9.15 3.73 1.94
N ILE A 158 9.40 4.66 1.02
CA ILE A 158 10.70 4.76 0.33
C ILE A 158 11.82 5.09 1.32
N LEU A 159 11.61 6.02 2.25
CA LEU A 159 12.60 6.35 3.28
C LEU A 159 12.89 5.16 4.19
N ASP A 160 11.89 4.39 4.58
CA ASP A 160 12.07 3.18 5.38
C ASP A 160 12.83 2.11 4.60
N GLU A 161 12.61 1.98 3.30
CA GLU A 161 13.34 1.04 2.45
C GLU A 161 14.81 1.45 2.28
N GLU A 162 15.06 2.73 1.97
CA GLU A 162 16.43 3.27 1.90
C GLU A 162 17.14 3.17 3.26
N ARG A 163 16.42 3.40 4.36
CA ARG A 163 16.95 3.22 5.73
C ARG A 163 17.35 1.78 6.00
N ARG A 164 16.53 0.79 5.60
CA ARG A 164 16.88 -0.64 5.73
C ARG A 164 18.12 -0.98 4.90
N ALA A 165 18.19 -0.48 3.67
CA ALA A 165 19.36 -0.67 2.81
C ALA A 165 20.62 -0.06 3.44
N LEU A 166 20.50 1.15 4.01
CA LEU A 166 21.58 1.81 4.73
C LEU A 166 22.01 1.04 5.99
N ALA A 167 21.06 0.53 6.77
CA ALA A 167 21.34 -0.27 7.96
C ALA A 167 22.05 -1.59 7.60
N ALA A 168 21.63 -2.25 6.52
CA ALA A 168 22.26 -3.48 6.04
C ALA A 168 23.71 -3.25 5.58
N LEU A 169 23.96 -2.20 4.80
CA LEU A 169 25.32 -1.85 4.37
C LEU A 169 26.19 -1.33 5.52
N GLY A 170 25.60 -0.50 6.40
CA GLY A 170 26.27 -0.01 7.60
C GLY A 170 26.66 -1.15 8.52
N SER A 171 25.86 -2.21 8.57
CA SER A 171 26.11 -3.41 9.36
C SER A 171 27.37 -4.14 8.90
N GLU A 172 27.59 -4.26 7.59
CA GLU A 172 28.81 -4.88 7.06
C GLU A 172 30.07 -4.15 7.54
N HIS A 173 30.05 -2.81 7.52
CA HIS A 173 31.15 -2.01 8.03
C HIS A 173 31.28 -2.09 9.56
N PHE A 174 30.15 -2.02 10.28
CA PHE A 174 30.15 -1.98 11.74
C PHE A 174 30.59 -3.30 12.34
N GLU A 175 30.15 -4.43 11.77
CA GLU A 175 30.64 -5.75 12.13
C GLU A 175 32.15 -5.85 11.87
N ARG A 176 32.65 -5.41 10.72
CA ARG A 176 34.07 -5.46 10.42
C ARG A 176 34.90 -4.62 11.40
N MET A 177 34.47 -3.40 11.70
CA MET A 177 35.16 -2.48 12.61
C MET A 177 35.09 -2.91 14.07
N THR A 178 34.11 -3.72 14.45
CA THR A 178 33.91 -4.21 15.82
C THR A 178 34.24 -5.70 15.95
N GLN A 179 34.92 -6.27 14.96
CA GLN A 179 35.33 -7.69 14.92
C GLN A 179 34.17 -8.68 15.10
N GLY A 180 33.02 -8.36 14.51
CA GLY A 180 31.80 -9.17 14.53
C GLY A 180 30.99 -9.03 15.80
N ARG A 181 31.19 -7.95 16.58
CA ARG A 181 30.44 -7.73 17.82
C ARG A 181 29.09 -7.04 17.60
N TYR A 182 29.03 -6.07 16.71
CA TYR A 182 27.83 -5.23 16.57
C TYR A 182 27.32 -5.14 15.14
N ARG A 183 26.00 -5.08 15.00
CA ARG A 183 25.24 -4.92 13.76
C ARG A 183 24.10 -3.90 13.96
N PHE A 184 23.67 -3.17 12.94
CA PHE A 184 22.45 -2.37 13.01
C PHE A 184 21.19 -3.20 12.80
N THR A 185 20.12 -2.91 13.54
CA THR A 185 18.81 -3.50 13.32
C THR A 185 18.12 -2.84 12.12
N SER A 186 17.25 -3.59 11.44
CA SER A 186 16.44 -3.09 10.32
C SER A 186 15.21 -2.29 10.75
N ASP A 187 14.89 -2.29 12.04
CA ASP A 187 13.51 -2.12 12.53
C ASP A 187 13.21 -0.71 13.06
N GLY A 188 14.14 0.23 12.93
CA GLY A 188 13.92 1.59 13.41
C GLY A 188 15.12 2.52 13.31
N GLU A 189 15.45 3.20 14.41
CA GLU A 189 16.41 4.30 14.47
C GLU A 189 17.88 3.84 14.57
N PHE A 190 18.27 2.85 13.77
CA PHE A 190 19.62 2.27 13.79
C PHE A 190 20.05 1.76 15.18
N ASP A 191 19.14 1.10 15.89
CA ASP A 191 19.48 0.34 17.09
C ASP A 191 20.51 -0.75 16.75
N VAL A 192 21.15 -1.31 17.78
CA VAL A 192 22.29 -2.21 17.62
C VAL A 192 21.98 -3.58 18.18
N ALA A 193 22.25 -4.63 17.40
CA ALA A 193 22.28 -6.00 17.88
C ALA A 193 23.71 -6.36 18.33
N ASP A 194 23.85 -6.82 19.58
CA ASP A 194 25.11 -7.34 20.12
C ASP A 194 25.24 -8.84 19.82
N LEU A 195 26.02 -9.17 18.79
CA LEU A 195 26.25 -10.53 18.30
C LEU A 195 27.03 -11.38 19.31
N SER A 196 27.79 -10.76 20.22
CA SER A 196 28.46 -11.47 21.31
C SER A 196 27.51 -11.87 22.44
N ALA A 197 26.34 -11.26 22.51
CA ALA A 197 25.30 -11.47 23.50
C ALA A 197 24.01 -12.08 22.91
N ALA A 198 24.16 -13.04 21.99
CA ALA A 198 23.04 -13.72 21.33
C ALA A 198 22.07 -12.75 20.62
N GLU A 199 22.62 -11.76 19.92
CA GLU A 199 21.89 -10.72 19.18
C GLU A 199 20.97 -9.86 20.07
N ALA A 200 21.38 -9.63 21.33
CA ALA A 200 20.64 -8.77 22.23
C ALA A 200 20.53 -7.35 21.65
N GLU A 201 19.30 -6.86 21.49
CA GLU A 201 19.04 -5.51 21.02
C GLU A 201 19.39 -4.48 22.10
N ARG A 202 20.12 -3.46 21.67
CA ARG A 202 20.57 -2.33 22.47
C ARG A 202 20.24 -1.06 21.73
N ARG A 203 19.74 -0.07 22.47
CA ARG A 203 19.57 1.24 21.87
C ARG A 203 20.91 1.87 21.54
N ALA A 204 20.95 2.65 20.46
CA ALA A 204 22.16 3.35 20.01
C ALA A 204 22.75 4.26 21.11
N GLU A 205 21.94 4.84 22.01
CA GLU A 205 22.44 5.70 23.09
C GLU A 205 23.18 4.93 24.20
N SER A 206 23.09 3.60 24.22
CA SER A 206 23.79 2.76 25.21
C SER A 206 25.23 2.42 24.82
N LEU A 207 25.68 2.85 23.64
CA LEU A 207 27.04 2.66 23.15
C LEU A 207 28.04 3.57 23.88
N SER A 208 29.27 3.08 24.06
CA SER A 208 30.38 3.90 24.54
C SER A 208 30.81 4.93 23.48
N GLY A 209 31.58 5.95 23.87
CA GLY A 209 32.02 7.01 22.95
C GLY A 209 32.80 6.50 21.73
N GLY A 210 33.61 5.45 21.88
CA GLY A 210 34.30 4.81 20.76
C GLY A 210 33.36 3.98 19.88
N GLU A 211 32.43 3.24 20.48
CA GLU A 211 31.44 2.45 19.75
C GLU A 211 30.47 3.34 18.94
N THR A 212 30.03 4.47 19.50
CA THR A 212 29.21 5.47 18.80
C THR A 212 29.95 6.08 17.60
N PHE A 213 31.26 6.31 17.74
CA PHE A 213 32.08 6.79 16.63
C PHE A 213 32.15 5.75 15.50
N LEU A 214 32.44 4.49 15.82
CA LEU A 214 32.47 3.40 14.83
C LEU A 214 31.11 3.19 14.16
N ALA A 215 30.02 3.29 14.91
CA ALA A 215 28.66 3.21 14.37
C ALA A 215 28.39 4.34 13.37
N SER A 216 28.71 5.57 13.76
CA SER A 216 28.53 6.76 12.89
C SER A 216 29.39 6.68 11.63
N LEU A 217 30.65 6.27 11.77
CA LEU A 217 31.56 6.05 10.65
C LEU A 217 31.00 4.98 9.71
N SER A 218 30.54 3.84 10.24
CA SER A 218 29.98 2.74 9.44
C SER A 218 28.76 3.15 8.61
N LEU A 219 27.85 3.95 9.18
CA LEU A 219 26.72 4.52 8.44
C LEU A 219 27.16 5.54 7.39
N ALA A 220 28.15 6.36 7.71
CA ALA A 220 28.75 7.30 6.77
C ALA A 220 29.37 6.59 5.55
N LEU A 221 30.14 5.52 5.78
CA LEU A 221 30.71 4.67 4.73
C LEU A 221 29.61 4.07 3.86
N ALA A 222 28.59 3.47 4.48
CA ALA A 222 27.47 2.85 3.79
C ALA A 222 26.68 3.86 2.94
N LEU A 223 26.43 5.06 3.47
CA LEU A 223 25.77 6.12 2.72
C LEU A 223 26.60 6.55 1.51
N ALA A 224 27.92 6.66 1.68
CA ALA A 224 28.82 7.00 0.58
C ALA A 224 28.81 5.93 -0.52
N GLU A 225 28.73 4.65 -0.15
CA GLU A 225 28.54 3.56 -1.11
C GLU A 225 27.18 3.62 -1.82
N MET A 226 26.09 3.82 -1.08
CA MET A 226 24.73 3.90 -1.65
C MET A 226 24.59 5.02 -2.69
N VAL A 227 25.13 6.20 -2.40
CA VAL A 227 25.13 7.34 -3.34
C VAL A 227 25.91 7.01 -4.61
N THR A 228 26.98 6.23 -4.48
CA THR A 228 27.81 5.82 -5.62
C THR A 228 27.09 4.82 -6.51
N ARG A 229 26.41 3.83 -5.91
CA ARG A 229 25.65 2.79 -6.63
C ARG A 229 24.53 3.37 -7.48
N THR A 230 23.94 4.49 -7.06
CA THR A 230 22.90 5.22 -7.80
C THR A 230 23.45 6.16 -8.89
N GLY A 231 24.78 6.20 -9.08
CA GLY A 231 25.45 7.06 -10.06
C GLY A 231 25.68 8.50 -9.57
N GLY A 232 25.39 8.79 -8.31
CA GLY A 232 25.79 10.02 -7.65
C GLY A 232 27.30 10.06 -7.39
N ARG A 233 27.83 11.26 -7.20
CA ARG A 233 29.24 11.48 -6.83
C ARG A 233 29.32 12.23 -5.51
N LEU A 234 30.08 11.68 -4.58
CA LEU A 234 30.56 12.38 -3.39
C LEU A 234 32.06 12.62 -3.61
N ASP A 235 32.42 13.86 -3.97
CA ASP A 235 33.80 14.19 -4.33
C ASP A 235 34.68 14.44 -3.09
N ALA A 236 34.08 14.76 -1.93
CA ALA A 236 34.79 14.99 -0.68
C ALA A 236 34.04 14.45 0.55
N PHE A 237 34.80 13.94 1.53
CA PHE A 237 34.33 13.46 2.82
C PHE A 237 35.18 14.08 3.93
N PHE A 238 34.55 14.61 4.98
CA PHE A 238 35.25 15.22 6.12
C PHE A 238 34.92 14.46 7.39
N LEU A 239 35.94 14.04 8.12
CA LEU A 239 35.85 13.36 9.40
C LEU A 239 36.48 14.25 10.46
N ASP A 240 35.68 14.73 11.41
CA ASP A 240 36.13 15.60 12.48
C ASP A 240 36.08 14.87 13.82
N GLU A 241 37.19 14.97 14.56
CA GLU A 241 37.43 14.55 15.93
C GLU A 241 36.48 13.49 16.53
N GLY A 242 36.86 12.22 16.37
CA GLY A 242 36.26 11.10 17.08
C GLY A 242 37.18 9.89 17.27
N PHE A 243 38.45 10.00 16.87
CA PHE A 243 39.43 8.93 16.95
C PHE A 243 40.08 8.78 18.33
N GLY A 244 40.06 9.84 19.15
CA GLY A 244 40.74 9.85 20.46
C GLY A 244 40.07 8.98 21.53
N SER A 245 38.83 8.53 21.28
CA SER A 245 38.10 7.60 22.15
C SER A 245 38.29 6.13 21.74
N LEU A 246 38.97 5.87 20.61
CA LEU A 246 39.26 4.52 20.14
C LEU A 246 40.54 3.98 20.77
N ASP A 247 40.53 2.68 21.07
CA ASP A 247 41.78 1.97 21.33
C ASP A 247 42.57 1.75 20.00
N PRO A 248 43.86 1.41 20.08
CA PRO A 248 44.70 1.26 18.89
C PRO A 248 44.18 0.23 17.87
N GLU A 249 43.49 -0.82 18.32
CA GLU A 249 42.99 -1.89 17.45
C GLU A 249 41.78 -1.42 16.64
N HIS A 250 40.83 -0.75 17.31
CA HIS A 250 39.68 -0.16 16.63
C HIS A 250 40.07 1.03 15.75
N LEU A 251 41.10 1.80 16.12
CA LEU A 251 41.64 2.87 15.27
C LEU A 251 42.18 2.31 13.95
N ASP A 252 42.94 1.21 14.01
CA ASP A 252 43.47 0.55 12.82
C ASP A 252 42.35 0.08 11.87
N LEU A 253 41.32 -0.58 12.42
CA LEU A 253 40.16 -1.02 11.63
C LEU A 253 39.35 0.15 11.05
N ALA A 254 39.24 1.26 11.78
CA ALA A 254 38.61 2.48 11.27
C ALA A 254 39.40 3.06 10.09
N MET A 255 40.74 3.07 10.17
CA MET A 255 41.61 3.55 9.09
C MET A 255 41.53 2.67 7.85
N GLU A 256 41.53 1.35 7.99
CA GLU A 256 41.30 0.44 6.86
C GLU A 256 39.97 0.71 6.14
N GLY A 257 38.91 1.01 6.91
CA GLY A 257 37.61 1.39 6.35
C GLY A 257 37.64 2.71 5.59
N ILE A 258 38.38 3.70 6.08
CA ILE A 258 38.56 5.00 5.43
C ILE A 258 39.37 4.85 4.12
N GLU A 259 40.45 4.08 4.14
CA GLU A 259 41.29 3.81 2.96
C GLU A 259 40.48 3.16 1.83
N ALA A 260 39.53 2.27 2.16
CA ALA A 260 38.62 1.68 1.18
C ALA A 260 37.77 2.71 0.42
N LEU A 261 37.44 3.86 1.02
CA LEU A 261 36.74 4.96 0.34
C LEU A 261 37.66 5.79 -0.56
N VAL A 262 38.93 5.97 -0.18
CA VAL A 262 39.91 6.78 -0.92
C VAL A 262 40.14 6.21 -2.32
N GLY A 263 40.13 4.87 -2.46
CA GLY A 263 40.28 4.17 -3.75
C GLY A 263 39.25 4.55 -4.82
N GLY A 264 38.17 5.25 -4.47
CA GLY A 264 37.11 5.71 -5.38
C GLY A 264 37.35 7.07 -6.06
N ASN A 265 38.58 7.61 -6.07
CA ASN A 265 38.88 8.97 -6.55
C ASN A 265 38.11 10.06 -5.80
N ARG A 266 38.09 9.94 -4.46
CA ARG A 266 37.40 10.86 -3.52
C ARG A 266 38.41 11.49 -2.59
N LEU A 267 38.21 12.75 -2.25
CA LEU A 267 38.99 13.40 -1.19
C LEU A 267 38.43 12.97 0.17
N VAL A 268 39.23 12.35 1.02
CA VAL A 268 38.86 12.14 2.43
C VAL A 268 39.79 12.98 3.29
N ALA A 269 39.22 13.93 4.03
CA ALA A 269 39.93 14.80 4.96
C ALA A 269 39.62 14.38 6.39
N VAL A 270 40.66 14.05 7.15
CA VAL A 270 40.55 13.65 8.57
C VAL A 270 41.17 14.73 9.44
N VAL A 271 40.39 15.27 10.38
CA VAL A 271 40.85 16.23 11.38
C VAL A 271 40.95 15.50 12.71
N SER A 272 42.18 15.38 13.24
CA SER A 272 42.39 14.75 14.54
C SER A 272 43.65 15.21 15.26
N HIS A 273 43.56 15.25 16.59
CA HIS A 273 44.68 15.42 17.50
C HIS A 273 45.43 14.11 17.84
N VAL A 274 44.96 12.95 17.38
CA VAL A 274 45.53 11.65 17.74
C VAL A 274 46.87 11.41 17.02
N PRO A 275 48.00 11.26 17.76
CA PRO A 275 49.32 11.13 17.14
C PRO A 275 49.46 9.93 16.19
N GLN A 276 48.77 8.81 16.50
CA GLN A 276 48.84 7.56 15.74
C GLN A 276 48.34 7.70 14.29
N LEU A 277 47.46 8.67 14.01
CA LEU A 277 46.99 8.96 12.64
C LEU A 277 48.10 9.51 11.74
N ARG A 278 49.09 10.20 12.32
CA ARG A 278 50.19 10.83 11.56
C ARG A 278 51.06 9.82 10.81
N GLU A 279 51.12 8.58 11.30
CA GLU A 279 51.93 7.51 10.69
C GLU A 279 51.20 6.79 9.56
N ARG A 280 49.88 6.99 9.41
CA ARG A 280 49.01 6.27 8.48
C ARG A 280 48.56 7.10 7.28
N VAL A 281 48.61 8.42 7.37
CA VAL A 281 48.17 9.33 6.30
C VAL A 281 49.38 9.86 5.53
N GLU A 282 49.35 9.73 4.19
CA GLU A 282 50.45 10.19 3.32
C GLU A 282 50.55 11.73 3.25
N ASP A 283 49.41 12.40 3.05
CA ASP A 283 49.31 13.86 2.95
C ASP A 283 48.84 14.45 4.30
N LEU A 284 49.73 15.17 4.99
CA LEU A 284 49.50 15.68 6.35
C LEU A 284 49.68 17.20 6.42
N ILE A 285 48.65 17.88 6.90
CA ILE A 285 48.72 19.29 7.30
C ILE A 285 48.82 19.35 8.83
N GLU A 286 49.96 19.79 9.35
CA GLU A 286 50.17 19.99 10.79
C GLU A 286 49.87 21.45 11.15
N LEU A 287 49.00 21.66 12.13
CA LEU A 287 48.65 22.96 12.68
C LEU A 287 49.21 23.08 14.10
N ASP A 288 49.72 24.25 14.45
CA ASP A 288 50.14 24.60 15.82
C ASP A 288 49.72 26.04 16.15
N ASN A 289 49.66 26.38 17.42
CA ASN A 289 49.38 27.75 17.85
C ASN A 289 50.68 28.54 17.97
N ASP A 290 50.72 29.73 17.36
CA ASP A 290 51.83 30.65 17.53
C ASP A 290 51.95 31.03 19.03
N PRO A 291 53.10 30.79 19.67
CA PRO A 291 53.27 31.01 21.10
C PRO A 291 53.25 32.49 21.52
N VAL A 292 53.30 33.42 20.57
CA VAL A 292 53.31 34.86 20.79
C VAL A 292 51.96 35.49 20.43
N THR A 293 51.39 35.16 19.28
CA THR A 293 50.12 35.76 18.83
C THR A 293 48.89 34.94 19.21
N GLY A 294 49.05 33.63 19.47
CA GLY A 294 47.96 32.69 19.69
C GLY A 294 47.24 32.27 18.41
N ASP A 295 47.70 32.70 17.24
CA ASP A 295 47.12 32.37 15.94
C ASP A 295 47.47 30.94 15.54
N THR A 296 46.54 30.23 14.91
CA THR A 296 46.81 28.91 14.34
C THR A 296 47.65 29.05 13.06
N VAL A 297 48.82 28.43 13.04
CA VAL A 297 49.77 28.44 11.93
C VAL A 297 49.96 27.04 11.35
N VAL A 298 50.14 26.97 10.03
CA VAL A 298 50.51 25.72 9.35
C VAL A 298 52.01 25.48 9.55
N VAL A 299 52.34 24.39 10.24
CA VAL A 299 53.72 24.00 10.54
C VAL A 299 54.28 23.08 9.46
N ARG A 300 53.40 22.28 8.84
CA ARG A 300 53.73 21.33 7.77
C ARG A 300 52.54 21.18 6.83
N ALA A 301 52.79 21.11 5.52
CA ALA A 301 51.82 20.84 4.47
C ALA A 301 52.51 20.21 3.25
#